data_AF-A0A413WNX8-F1
#
_entry.id   AF-A0A413WNX8-F1
#
_cell.length_a   1.000
_cell.length_b   1.000
_cell.length_c   1.000
_cell.angle_alpha   90.00
_cell.angle_beta   90.00
_cell.angle_gamma   90.00
#
_symmetry.space_group_name_H-M   'P 1'
#
loop_
_entity.id
_entity.type
_entity.pdbx_description
1 polymer ?
#
loop_
_entity_poly.entity_id
_entity_poly.type
_entity_poly.pdbx_seq_one_letter_code
_entity_poly.pdbx_strand_id
1 'polypeptide(L)'
;MITDQEKGHQQRKNILESTQEVIHEALDKLGYPEEMYELLKEPLRMLTVRIPVRMDDGSTKIFTGYRAQHNDAVGPTKGGIRFHPSVTEVEVKALSVWMSLKAGIVDLPYGGGKGGIVCDPREMSFREIERLSRGYVRAISQFVGPTKDIPAPDVFTNSQIMAWMMDEYSRIDEFNSPGFITGKPLVLGGSHGRETATAKGVAIMIREAALRRGIELKGARVVVQGFGNAGSFLSKFMHDAGAKVIAVSDAYGAIHDENGLDIPYLLDRRDSFGTISTLFKNTISNKEMLELDCDILVPAAIENQITELNADNIKASIVVEAANGPTTNEATRILTERGILLVPDVLASSGGVTVSYFEWVQNNQGYYWTEEEVEEKLEKVLVHSFNTVYNTSSARKVDMRLAAYMVGVRKMAEASRFRGWV
;
A
#
# COMPACT_ATOMS: atom_id res chain seq x y z
N MET A 1 5.94 5.05 46.11
CA MET A 1 6.95 5.13 45.04
C MET A 1 6.41 4.31 43.90
N ILE A 2 5.83 4.99 42.92
CA ILE A 2 5.36 4.41 41.67
C ILE A 2 6.62 4.06 40.88
N THR A 3 6.77 2.81 40.50
CA THR A 3 7.94 2.28 39.79
C THR A 3 8.05 2.91 38.40
N ASP A 4 9.27 3.16 37.93
CA ASP A 4 9.56 3.74 36.61
C ASP A 4 9.02 2.93 35.42
N GLN A 5 8.45 1.74 35.66
CA GLN A 5 7.71 0.96 34.66
C GLN A 5 6.28 1.48 34.39
N GLU A 6 5.66 2.21 35.33
CA GLU A 6 4.30 2.76 35.15
C GLU A 6 4.28 4.14 34.47
N LYS A 7 5.44 4.80 34.32
CA LYS A 7 5.58 6.04 33.54
C LYS A 7 5.87 5.82 32.05
N GLY A 8 6.12 4.57 31.63
CA GLY A 8 6.47 4.20 30.26
C GLY A 8 5.30 3.89 29.32
N HIS A 9 4.05 3.98 29.79
CA HIS A 9 2.85 3.87 28.94
C HIS A 9 2.34 5.25 28.55
N GLN A 10 3.17 6.03 27.87
CA GLN A 10 2.65 7.08 27.01
C GLN A 10 1.92 6.35 25.88
N GLN A 11 0.57 6.39 25.90
CA GLN A 11 -0.31 5.72 24.94
C GLN A 11 0.26 5.82 23.53
N ARG A 12 0.76 4.69 23.00
CA ARG A 12 1.09 4.60 21.58
C ARG A 12 -0.23 4.81 20.84
N LYS A 13 -0.40 5.97 20.22
CA LYS A 13 -1.59 6.27 19.39
C LYS A 13 -1.79 5.13 18.42
N ASN A 14 -3.04 4.67 18.28
CA ASN A 14 -3.32 3.63 17.31
C ASN A 14 -3.23 4.22 15.88
N ILE A 15 -3.11 3.35 14.87
CA ILE A 15 -2.89 3.76 13.48
C ILE A 15 -4.02 4.65 12.91
N LEU A 16 -5.25 4.51 13.44
CA LEU A 16 -6.40 5.31 13.05
C LEU A 16 -6.27 6.74 13.60
N GLU A 17 -5.95 6.89 14.89
CA GLU A 17 -5.74 8.19 15.54
C GLU A 17 -4.62 8.99 14.84
N SER A 18 -3.49 8.34 14.54
CA SER A 18 -2.40 8.98 13.79
C SER A 18 -2.85 9.45 12.39
N THR A 19 -3.67 8.64 11.71
CA THR A 19 -4.21 9.01 10.40
C THR A 19 -5.22 10.16 10.49
N GLN A 20 -6.08 10.16 11.50
CA GLN A 20 -7.07 11.20 11.76
C GLN A 20 -6.39 12.55 12.02
N GLU A 21 -5.32 12.58 12.80
CA GLU A 21 -4.55 13.81 13.08
C GLU A 21 -3.98 14.44 11.80
N VAL A 22 -3.36 13.64 10.92
CA VAL A 22 -2.80 14.16 9.67
C VAL A 22 -3.89 14.61 8.71
N ILE A 23 -5.06 13.94 8.70
CA ILE A 23 -6.21 14.37 7.90
C ILE A 23 -6.78 15.68 8.42
N HIS A 24 -6.89 15.85 9.74
CA HIS A 24 -7.35 17.09 10.34
C HIS A 24 -6.43 18.25 9.92
N GLU A 25 -5.12 18.09 10.10
CA GLU A 25 -4.14 19.10 9.68
C GLU A 25 -4.22 19.40 8.17
N ALA A 26 -4.38 18.37 7.34
CA ALA A 26 -4.50 18.55 5.90
C ALA A 26 -5.76 19.34 5.51
N LEU A 27 -6.91 19.06 6.13
CA LEU A 27 -8.17 19.77 5.89
C LEU A 27 -8.10 21.21 6.38
N ASP A 28 -7.53 21.44 7.56
CA ASP A 28 -7.30 22.78 8.12
C ASP A 28 -6.45 23.64 7.19
N LYS A 29 -5.32 23.10 6.69
CA LYS A 29 -4.44 23.83 5.74
C LYS A 29 -5.09 24.07 4.37
N LEU A 30 -6.08 23.27 4.01
CA LEU A 30 -6.88 23.48 2.81
C LEU A 30 -8.05 24.46 3.04
N GLY A 31 -8.32 24.86 4.28
CA GLY A 31 -9.37 25.81 4.64
C GLY A 31 -10.77 25.20 4.66
N TYR A 32 -10.87 23.88 4.90
CA TYR A 32 -12.16 23.24 5.15
C TYR A 32 -12.60 23.47 6.60
N PRO A 33 -13.91 23.57 6.87
CA PRO A 33 -14.42 23.71 8.22
C PRO A 33 -14.45 22.35 8.93
N GLU A 34 -14.64 22.36 10.25
CA GLU A 34 -14.56 21.18 11.12
C GLU A 34 -15.54 20.06 10.72
N GLU A 35 -16.71 20.42 10.16
CA GLU A 35 -17.71 19.45 9.71
C GLU A 35 -17.16 18.51 8.61
N MET A 36 -16.22 19.00 7.80
CA MET A 36 -15.55 18.17 6.80
C MET A 36 -14.63 17.14 7.45
N TYR A 37 -13.92 17.52 8.51
CA TYR A 37 -13.10 16.58 9.28
C TYR A 37 -13.98 15.55 9.98
N GLU A 38 -15.07 15.99 10.61
CA GLU A 38 -16.04 15.09 11.26
C GLU A 38 -16.63 14.06 10.30
N LEU A 39 -16.84 14.42 9.04
CA LEU A 39 -17.26 13.51 7.98
C LEU A 39 -16.16 12.53 7.55
N LEU A 40 -14.90 12.98 7.44
CA LEU A 40 -13.79 12.22 6.86
C LEU A 40 -12.93 11.48 7.90
N LYS A 41 -13.17 11.67 9.20
CA LYS A 41 -12.40 10.98 10.25
C LYS A 41 -12.79 9.51 10.43
N GLU A 42 -13.99 9.11 10.00
CA GLU A 42 -14.53 7.75 10.14
C GLU A 42 -15.15 7.29 8.80
N PRO A 43 -15.23 5.98 8.53
CA PRO A 43 -15.86 5.50 7.31
C PRO A 43 -17.38 5.66 7.34
N LEU A 44 -17.96 6.02 6.18
CA LEU A 44 -19.40 6.10 5.97
C LEU A 44 -20.13 4.81 6.39
N ARG A 45 -19.52 3.66 6.13
CA ARG A 45 -20.08 2.35 6.49
C ARG A 45 -18.99 1.42 7.00
N MET A 46 -19.29 0.74 8.10
CA MET A 46 -18.48 -0.35 8.65
C MET A 46 -19.38 -1.57 8.85
N LEU A 47 -19.05 -2.67 8.20
CA LEU A 47 -19.77 -3.93 8.29
C LEU A 47 -18.90 -4.98 8.98
N THR A 48 -19.46 -5.62 10.00
CA THR A 48 -18.88 -6.79 10.67
C THR A 48 -19.80 -7.99 10.44
N VAL A 49 -19.23 -9.08 9.90
CA VAL A 49 -19.98 -10.29 9.52
C VAL A 49 -19.44 -11.52 10.23
N ARG A 50 -20.32 -12.52 10.41
CA ARG A 50 -19.97 -13.85 10.91
C ARG A 50 -20.09 -14.86 9.77
N ILE A 51 -19.03 -15.62 9.52
CA ILE A 51 -18.91 -16.48 8.34
C ILE A 51 -18.75 -17.93 8.81
N PRO A 52 -19.84 -18.72 8.87
CA PRO A 52 -19.74 -20.13 9.20
C PRO A 52 -19.11 -20.91 8.04
N VAL A 53 -18.04 -21.65 8.33
CA VAL A 53 -17.32 -22.48 7.36
C VAL A 53 -17.20 -23.89 7.91
N ARG A 54 -17.62 -24.88 7.11
CA ARG A 54 -17.37 -26.29 7.41
C ARG A 54 -15.90 -26.61 7.14
N MET A 55 -15.20 -27.09 8.16
CA MET A 55 -13.79 -27.46 8.12
C MET A 55 -13.63 -28.87 7.54
N ASP A 56 -12.42 -29.25 7.15
CA ASP A 56 -12.14 -30.56 6.54
C ASP A 56 -12.30 -31.71 7.55
N ASP A 57 -12.13 -31.45 8.85
CA ASP A 57 -12.43 -32.40 9.94
C ASP A 57 -13.94 -32.60 10.19
N GLY A 58 -14.80 -31.89 9.44
CA GLY A 58 -16.26 -31.94 9.54
C GLY A 58 -16.86 -30.97 10.56
N SER A 59 -16.05 -30.32 11.40
CA SER A 59 -16.51 -29.28 12.32
C SER A 59 -16.94 -28.01 11.58
N THR A 60 -17.61 -27.09 12.28
CA THR A 60 -17.93 -25.76 11.74
C THR A 60 -17.23 -24.69 12.55
N LYS A 61 -16.38 -23.90 11.90
CA LYS A 61 -15.72 -22.74 12.50
C LYS A 61 -16.41 -21.47 12.01
N ILE A 62 -16.65 -20.52 12.91
CA ILE A 62 -17.30 -19.25 12.59
C ILE A 62 -16.25 -18.14 12.64
N PHE A 63 -15.91 -17.62 11.46
CA PHE A 63 -14.93 -16.55 11.31
C PHE A 63 -15.59 -15.17 11.43
N THR A 64 -14.82 -14.18 11.86
CA THR A 64 -15.22 -12.76 11.81
C THR A 64 -14.63 -12.11 10.58
N GLY A 65 -15.47 -11.43 9.79
CA GLY A 65 -15.05 -10.62 8.65
C GLY A 65 -15.47 -9.16 8.82
N TYR A 66 -14.74 -8.27 8.17
CA TYR A 66 -14.94 -6.83 8.20
C TYR A 66 -14.98 -6.26 6.78
N ARG A 67 -15.77 -5.22 6.54
CA ARG A 67 -15.69 -4.37 5.35
C ARG A 67 -15.96 -2.91 5.73
N ALA A 68 -14.95 -2.05 5.61
CA ALA A 68 -15.05 -0.61 5.76
C ALA A 68 -15.15 0.05 4.37
N GLN A 69 -16.07 1.00 4.23
CA GLN A 69 -16.25 1.86 3.06
C GLN A 69 -16.12 3.30 3.54
N HIS A 70 -14.96 3.89 3.31
CA HIS A 70 -14.56 5.15 3.91
C HIS A 70 -15.39 6.33 3.43
N ASN A 71 -15.35 6.60 2.13
CA ASN A 71 -16.07 7.70 1.52
C ASN A 71 -16.35 7.34 0.06
N ASP A 72 -17.58 7.54 -0.43
CA ASP A 72 -17.99 7.23 -1.80
C ASP A 72 -18.45 8.48 -2.60
N ALA A 73 -18.02 9.68 -2.17
CA ALA A 73 -18.40 10.94 -2.81
C ALA A 73 -17.86 11.05 -4.25
N VAL A 74 -16.62 10.58 -4.47
CA VAL A 74 -15.97 10.62 -5.78
C VAL A 74 -16.47 9.51 -6.70
N GLY A 75 -16.78 8.34 -6.14
CA GLY A 75 -17.12 7.12 -6.87
C GLY A 75 -17.14 5.91 -5.92
N PRO A 76 -17.26 4.68 -6.47
CA PRO A 76 -17.34 3.49 -5.63
C PRO A 76 -16.07 3.29 -4.79
N THR A 77 -16.18 2.59 -3.67
CA THR A 77 -15.02 2.37 -2.81
C THR A 77 -14.10 1.29 -3.37
N LYS A 78 -12.78 1.46 -3.19
CA LYS A 78 -11.77 0.51 -3.66
C LYS A 78 -10.84 0.10 -2.54
N GLY A 79 -10.63 -1.20 -2.39
CA GLY A 79 -9.46 -1.70 -1.67
C GLY A 79 -9.52 -3.15 -1.21
N GLY A 80 -8.36 -3.65 -0.81
CA GLY A 80 -8.09 -5.07 -0.67
C GLY A 80 -8.78 -5.78 0.50
N ILE A 81 -8.71 -7.11 0.50
CA ILE A 81 -9.17 -7.99 1.57
C ILE A 81 -7.96 -8.74 2.14
N ARG A 82 -7.72 -8.58 3.44
CA ARG A 82 -6.63 -9.23 4.17
C ARG A 82 -7.12 -10.46 4.91
N PHE A 83 -6.38 -11.58 4.83
CA PHE A 83 -6.60 -12.74 5.69
C PHE A 83 -5.46 -12.76 6.71
N HIS A 84 -5.72 -12.45 7.98
CA HIS A 84 -4.66 -12.47 9.00
C HIS A 84 -5.24 -12.66 10.41
N PRO A 85 -4.57 -13.40 11.32
CA PRO A 85 -5.09 -13.65 12.66
C PRO A 85 -5.18 -12.37 13.52
N SER A 86 -4.40 -11.34 13.20
CA SER A 86 -4.38 -10.06 13.93
C SER A 86 -5.29 -8.98 13.33
N VAL A 87 -6.12 -9.29 12.32
CA VAL A 87 -7.02 -8.28 11.74
C VAL A 87 -7.92 -7.70 12.84
N THR A 88 -7.99 -6.38 12.93
CA THR A 88 -8.91 -5.66 13.83
C THR A 88 -9.79 -4.69 13.05
N GLU A 89 -10.94 -4.34 13.62
CA GLU A 89 -11.81 -3.30 13.05
C GLU A 89 -11.09 -1.95 12.89
N VAL A 90 -10.34 -1.52 13.91
CA VAL A 90 -9.59 -0.26 13.90
C VAL A 90 -8.59 -0.20 12.75
N GLU A 91 -7.84 -1.29 12.53
CA GLU A 91 -6.90 -1.40 11.41
C GLU A 91 -7.62 -1.31 10.06
N VAL A 92 -8.75 -2.03 9.89
CA VAL A 92 -9.52 -2.02 8.64
C VAL A 92 -10.08 -0.63 8.34
N LYS A 93 -10.53 0.11 9.35
CA LYS A 93 -10.95 1.51 9.21
C LYS A 93 -9.81 2.39 8.71
N ALA A 94 -8.67 2.40 9.40
CA ALA A 94 -7.52 3.22 9.04
C ALA A 94 -7.03 2.93 7.61
N LEU A 95 -6.94 1.64 7.24
CA LEU A 95 -6.53 1.26 5.90
C LEU A 95 -7.55 1.68 4.82
N SER A 96 -8.86 1.76 5.13
CA SER A 96 -9.87 2.27 4.19
C SER A 96 -9.74 3.78 3.95
N VAL A 97 -9.34 4.54 4.98
CA VAL A 97 -9.02 5.96 4.87
C VAL A 97 -7.82 6.15 3.95
N TRP A 98 -6.74 5.39 4.16
CA TRP A 98 -5.57 5.42 3.28
C TRP A 98 -5.89 5.06 1.84
N MET A 99 -6.84 4.15 1.59
CA MET A 99 -7.28 3.87 0.23
C MET A 99 -7.96 5.08 -0.43
N SER A 100 -8.68 5.91 0.32
CA SER A 100 -9.25 7.16 -0.20
C SER A 100 -8.17 8.17 -0.54
N LEU A 101 -7.17 8.30 0.33
CA LEU A 101 -6.00 9.15 0.08
C LEU A 101 -5.25 8.71 -1.19
N LYS A 102 -4.93 7.41 -1.29
CA LYS A 102 -4.25 6.86 -2.48
C LYS A 102 -5.05 7.11 -3.75
N ALA A 103 -6.36 6.87 -3.73
CA ALA A 103 -7.23 7.15 -4.88
C ALA A 103 -7.22 8.64 -5.26
N GLY A 104 -7.31 9.55 -4.29
CA GLY A 104 -7.23 10.99 -4.53
C GLY A 104 -5.86 11.46 -5.05
N ILE A 105 -4.77 10.92 -4.51
CA ILE A 105 -3.39 11.26 -4.91
C ILE A 105 -3.14 10.93 -6.39
N VAL A 106 -3.61 9.76 -6.84
CA VAL A 106 -3.48 9.32 -8.24
C VAL A 106 -4.71 9.63 -9.10
N ASP A 107 -5.54 10.57 -8.65
CA ASP A 107 -6.71 11.12 -9.35
C ASP A 107 -7.72 10.09 -9.87
N LEU A 108 -7.88 8.95 -9.18
CA LEU A 108 -8.81 7.91 -9.56
C LEU A 108 -10.27 8.30 -9.23
N PRO A 109 -11.27 7.77 -9.96
CA PRO A 109 -12.69 8.00 -9.68
C PRO A 109 -13.19 7.06 -8.58
N TYR A 110 -12.47 7.00 -7.46
CA TYR A 110 -12.75 6.07 -6.37
C TYR A 110 -12.77 6.72 -5.00
N GLY A 111 -13.59 6.13 -4.15
CA GLY A 111 -13.46 6.18 -2.70
C GLY A 111 -12.50 5.13 -2.16
N GLY A 112 -12.26 5.13 -0.85
CA GLY A 112 -11.48 4.10 -0.17
C GLY A 112 -12.34 3.03 0.47
N GLY A 113 -11.93 1.77 0.32
CA GLY A 113 -12.54 0.64 1.00
C GLY A 113 -11.47 -0.32 1.53
N LYS A 114 -11.81 -1.14 2.52
CA LYS A 114 -10.93 -2.21 3.01
C LYS A 114 -11.72 -3.33 3.63
N GLY A 115 -11.27 -4.57 3.43
CA GLY A 115 -11.83 -5.73 4.11
C GLY A 115 -10.76 -6.52 4.85
N GLY A 116 -11.20 -7.35 5.79
CA GLY A 116 -10.32 -8.27 6.49
C GLY A 116 -11.10 -9.44 7.07
N ILE A 117 -10.47 -10.62 7.15
CA ILE A 117 -11.01 -11.77 7.85
C ILE A 117 -9.99 -12.21 8.90
N VAL A 118 -10.49 -12.43 10.13
CA VAL A 118 -9.69 -12.91 11.26
C VAL A 118 -9.47 -14.42 11.09
N CYS A 119 -8.43 -14.80 10.35
CA CYS A 119 -8.05 -16.19 10.10
C CYS A 119 -6.54 -16.32 9.87
N ASP A 120 -5.98 -17.51 10.12
CA ASP A 120 -4.64 -17.86 9.66
C ASP A 120 -4.74 -18.83 8.47
N PRO A 121 -4.57 -18.35 7.22
CA PRO A 121 -4.68 -19.20 6.04
C PRO A 121 -3.56 -20.26 5.96
N ARG A 122 -2.49 -20.15 6.75
CA ARG A 122 -1.40 -21.16 6.77
C ARG A 122 -1.81 -22.43 7.50
N GLU A 123 -2.83 -22.34 8.36
CA GLU A 123 -3.40 -23.48 9.10
C GLU A 123 -4.64 -24.05 8.40
N MET A 124 -4.96 -23.56 7.20
CA MET A 124 -6.18 -23.92 6.48
C MET A 124 -5.85 -24.64 5.18
N SER A 125 -6.68 -25.62 4.81
CA SER A 125 -6.59 -26.23 3.50
C SER A 125 -7.08 -25.29 2.41
N PHE A 126 -6.65 -25.53 1.18
CA PHE A 126 -7.09 -24.76 0.03
C PHE A 126 -8.63 -24.75 -0.14
N ARG A 127 -9.29 -25.86 0.20
CA ARG A 127 -10.76 -25.98 0.14
C ARG A 127 -11.44 -25.17 1.25
N GLU A 128 -10.84 -25.10 2.43
CA GLU A 128 -11.35 -24.26 3.53
C GLU A 128 -11.22 -22.78 3.19
N ILE A 129 -10.10 -22.37 2.59
CA ILE A 129 -9.88 -20.99 2.12
C ILE A 129 -10.89 -20.64 1.03
N GLU A 130 -11.17 -21.55 0.08
CA GLU A 130 -12.23 -21.35 -0.92
C GLU A 130 -13.59 -21.14 -0.27
N ARG A 131 -14.00 -22.05 0.63
CA ARG A 131 -15.30 -21.96 1.32
C ARG A 131 -15.43 -20.67 2.14
N LEU A 132 -14.35 -20.25 2.80
CA LEU A 132 -14.28 -18.99 3.53
C LEU A 132 -14.43 -17.78 2.59
N SER A 133 -13.72 -17.78 1.46
CA SER A 133 -13.76 -16.71 0.46
C SER A 133 -15.16 -16.53 -0.12
N ARG A 134 -15.81 -17.65 -0.48
CA ARG A 134 -17.22 -17.67 -0.93
C ARG A 134 -18.18 -17.24 0.18
N GLY A 135 -17.95 -17.69 1.41
CA GLY A 135 -18.74 -17.29 2.59
C GLY A 135 -18.69 -15.80 2.86
N TYR A 136 -17.51 -15.20 2.72
CA TYR A 136 -17.33 -13.76 2.87
C TYR A 136 -18.11 -12.97 1.82
N VAL A 137 -18.00 -13.34 0.54
CA VAL A 137 -18.76 -12.67 -0.54
C VAL A 137 -20.26 -12.73 -0.30
N ARG A 138 -20.80 -13.91 0.05
CA ARG A 138 -22.22 -14.06 0.40
C ARG A 138 -22.64 -13.16 1.55
N ALA A 139 -21.76 -12.95 2.54
CA ALA A 139 -22.06 -12.14 3.71
C ALA A 139 -22.04 -10.62 3.43
N ILE A 140 -21.31 -10.16 2.40
CA ILE A 140 -21.15 -8.74 2.10
C ILE A 140 -21.82 -8.28 0.78
N SER A 141 -22.35 -9.22 -0.03
CA SER A 141 -22.81 -9.00 -1.41
C SER A 141 -23.79 -7.84 -1.57
N GLN A 142 -24.63 -7.56 -0.57
CA GLN A 142 -25.59 -6.45 -0.60
C GLN A 142 -24.94 -5.06 -0.68
N PHE A 143 -23.72 -4.94 -0.15
CA PHE A 143 -22.98 -3.67 -0.03
C PHE A 143 -21.82 -3.54 -1.02
N VAL A 144 -21.57 -4.57 -1.82
CA VAL A 144 -20.44 -4.61 -2.76
C VAL A 144 -20.89 -4.86 -4.19
N GLY A 145 -20.03 -4.52 -5.15
CA GLY A 145 -20.33 -4.67 -6.57
C GLY A 145 -19.53 -3.72 -7.46
N PRO A 146 -19.53 -3.93 -8.78
CA PRO A 146 -18.74 -3.15 -9.74
C PRO A 146 -18.98 -1.64 -9.68
N THR A 147 -20.17 -1.23 -9.21
CA THR A 147 -20.62 0.17 -9.11
C THR A 147 -20.73 0.69 -7.67
N LYS A 148 -20.39 -0.14 -6.67
CA LYS A 148 -20.53 0.19 -5.23
C LYS A 148 -19.20 0.12 -4.50
N ASP A 149 -18.57 -1.05 -4.53
CA ASP A 149 -17.36 -1.34 -3.78
C ASP A 149 -16.63 -2.53 -4.42
N ILE A 150 -15.37 -2.31 -4.79
CA ILE A 150 -14.57 -3.22 -5.61
C ILE A 150 -13.38 -3.73 -4.80
N PRO A 151 -13.41 -4.99 -4.30
CA PRO A 151 -12.31 -5.53 -3.53
C PRO A 151 -11.05 -5.80 -4.37
N ALA A 152 -9.97 -6.24 -3.71
CA ALA A 152 -8.68 -6.57 -4.31
C ALA A 152 -7.89 -7.53 -3.40
N PRO A 153 -6.74 -8.07 -3.85
CA PRO A 153 -5.82 -8.77 -2.97
C PRO A 153 -5.20 -7.84 -1.92
N ASP A 154 -4.79 -8.42 -0.81
CA ASP A 154 -3.96 -7.85 0.25
C ASP A 154 -3.16 -8.97 0.94
N VAL A 155 -2.66 -8.76 2.15
CA VAL A 155 -1.86 -9.76 2.89
C VAL A 155 -2.60 -11.10 2.97
N PHE A 156 -1.88 -12.16 2.57
CA PHE A 156 -2.33 -13.54 2.43
C PHE A 156 -3.58 -13.76 1.55
N THR A 157 -3.86 -12.85 0.63
CA THR A 157 -4.80 -13.10 -0.47
C THR A 157 -4.11 -12.86 -1.81
N ASN A 158 -4.58 -13.56 -2.86
CA ASN A 158 -3.94 -13.58 -4.17
C ASN A 158 -5.00 -13.71 -5.28
N SER A 159 -4.55 -13.83 -6.53
CA SER A 159 -5.42 -13.93 -7.70
C SER A 159 -6.38 -15.13 -7.66
N GLN A 160 -5.99 -16.24 -7.03
CA GLN A 160 -6.86 -17.39 -6.84
C GLN A 160 -8.03 -17.07 -5.90
N ILE A 161 -7.78 -16.36 -4.80
CA ILE A 161 -8.85 -15.91 -3.91
C ILE A 161 -9.78 -14.94 -4.63
N MET A 162 -9.23 -14.02 -5.44
CA MET A 162 -10.05 -13.12 -6.25
C MET A 162 -10.91 -13.86 -7.26
N ALA A 163 -10.40 -14.95 -7.86
CA ALA A 163 -11.15 -15.79 -8.78
C ALA A 163 -12.36 -16.43 -8.10
N TRP A 164 -12.19 -17.02 -6.92
CA TRP A 164 -13.32 -17.59 -6.16
C TRP A 164 -14.35 -16.55 -5.75
N MET A 165 -13.88 -15.37 -5.34
CA MET A 165 -14.79 -14.29 -4.95
C MET A 165 -15.57 -13.75 -6.15
N MET A 166 -14.93 -13.64 -7.33
CA MET A 166 -15.59 -13.22 -8.55
C MET A 166 -16.62 -14.24 -9.03
N ASP A 167 -16.28 -15.53 -8.99
CA ASP A 167 -17.19 -16.62 -9.34
C ASP A 167 -18.43 -16.64 -8.43
N GLU A 168 -18.24 -16.53 -7.10
CA GLU A 168 -19.35 -16.51 -6.15
C GLU A 168 -20.26 -15.29 -6.36
N TYR A 169 -19.68 -14.10 -6.58
CA TYR A 169 -20.48 -12.90 -6.84
C TYR A 169 -21.26 -13.00 -8.15
N SER A 170 -20.61 -13.48 -9.22
CA SER A 170 -21.25 -13.67 -10.53
C SER A 170 -22.42 -14.65 -10.45
N ARG A 171 -22.30 -15.68 -9.61
CA ARG A 171 -23.39 -16.64 -9.37
C ARG A 171 -24.57 -16.01 -8.62
N ILE A 172 -24.31 -15.11 -7.68
CA ILE A 172 -25.36 -14.38 -6.94
C ILE A 172 -26.07 -13.37 -7.85
N ASP A 173 -25.30 -12.70 -8.72
CA ASP A 173 -25.76 -11.66 -9.63
C ASP A 173 -26.41 -12.20 -10.91
N GLU A 174 -26.31 -13.52 -11.15
CA GLU A 174 -26.79 -14.23 -12.36
C GLU A 174 -26.16 -13.76 -13.69
N PHE A 175 -25.11 -12.95 -13.62
CA PHE A 175 -24.29 -12.51 -14.75
C PHE A 175 -22.80 -12.57 -14.39
N ASN A 176 -21.95 -12.76 -15.41
CA ASN A 176 -20.51 -12.68 -15.21
C ASN A 176 -20.12 -11.24 -14.86
N SER A 177 -19.62 -11.04 -13.65
CA SER A 177 -19.35 -9.72 -13.06
C SER A 177 -17.83 -9.52 -12.81
N PRO A 178 -16.99 -9.48 -13.87
CA PRO A 178 -15.53 -9.37 -13.72
C PRO A 178 -15.09 -8.05 -13.07
N GLY A 179 -15.88 -6.99 -13.22
CA GLY A 179 -15.65 -5.69 -12.59
C GLY A 179 -15.88 -5.66 -11.07
N PHE A 180 -16.42 -6.73 -10.47
CA PHE A 180 -16.68 -6.78 -9.03
C PHE A 180 -15.40 -6.70 -8.20
N ILE A 181 -14.33 -7.35 -8.66
CA ILE A 181 -13.08 -7.49 -7.91
C ILE A 181 -11.89 -7.37 -8.84
N THR A 182 -10.78 -6.79 -8.38
CA THR A 182 -9.55 -6.65 -9.18
C THR A 182 -8.45 -7.59 -8.68
N GLY A 183 -7.33 -7.68 -9.39
CA GLY A 183 -6.24 -8.61 -9.09
C GLY A 183 -6.54 -10.05 -9.52
N LYS A 184 -7.40 -10.21 -10.53
CA LYS A 184 -7.82 -11.52 -11.05
C LYS A 184 -6.74 -12.14 -11.95
N PRO A 185 -6.79 -13.47 -12.20
CA PRO A 185 -6.03 -14.08 -13.29
C PRO A 185 -6.39 -13.45 -14.64
N LEU A 186 -5.43 -13.38 -15.58
CA LEU A 186 -5.65 -12.78 -16.90
C LEU A 186 -6.85 -13.41 -17.64
N VAL A 187 -6.97 -14.74 -17.58
CA VAL A 187 -8.07 -15.51 -18.20
C VAL A 187 -9.46 -15.20 -17.62
N LEU A 188 -9.53 -14.47 -16.50
CA LEU A 188 -10.75 -14.06 -15.81
C LEU A 188 -10.93 -12.53 -15.82
N GLY A 189 -10.30 -11.83 -16.75
CA GLY A 189 -10.37 -10.36 -16.86
C GLY A 189 -9.42 -9.61 -15.92
N GLY A 190 -8.29 -10.24 -15.59
CA GLY A 190 -7.14 -9.57 -14.97
C GLY A 190 -6.43 -8.62 -15.95
N SER A 191 -5.64 -7.69 -15.42
CA SER A 191 -4.83 -6.77 -16.25
C SER A 191 -3.37 -7.21 -16.28
N HIS A 192 -2.72 -6.99 -17.42
CA HIS A 192 -1.26 -7.04 -17.52
C HIS A 192 -0.59 -6.06 -16.55
N GLY A 193 0.67 -6.35 -16.19
CA GLY A 193 1.47 -5.49 -15.30
C GLY A 193 1.08 -5.51 -13.81
N ARG A 194 0.00 -6.21 -13.41
CA ARG A 194 -0.53 -6.13 -12.02
C ARG A 194 0.46 -6.59 -10.95
N GLU A 195 1.23 -7.64 -11.22
CA GLU A 195 2.19 -8.23 -10.29
C GLU A 195 3.33 -7.26 -9.95
N THR A 196 3.83 -6.54 -10.97
CA THR A 196 4.97 -5.63 -10.83
C THR A 196 4.56 -4.18 -10.60
N ALA A 197 3.27 -3.85 -10.69
CA ALA A 197 2.74 -2.48 -10.64
C ALA A 197 3.23 -1.65 -9.45
N THR A 198 3.27 -2.21 -8.24
CA THR A 198 3.74 -1.48 -7.05
C THR A 198 5.24 -1.21 -7.14
N ALA A 199 6.04 -2.21 -7.48
CA ALA A 199 7.49 -2.04 -7.61
C ALA A 199 7.87 -1.10 -8.76
N LYS A 200 7.18 -1.19 -9.91
CA LYS A 200 7.31 -0.22 -11.01
C LYS A 200 6.94 1.19 -10.55
N GLY A 201 5.86 1.33 -9.78
CA GLY A 201 5.46 2.63 -9.24
C GLY A 201 6.50 3.26 -8.31
N VAL A 202 7.09 2.46 -7.43
CA VAL A 202 8.21 2.90 -6.57
C VAL A 202 9.43 3.28 -7.42
N ALA A 203 9.77 2.50 -8.45
CA ALA A 203 10.86 2.82 -9.36
C ALA A 203 10.64 4.16 -10.09
N ILE A 204 9.42 4.44 -10.54
CA ILE A 204 9.04 5.74 -11.12
C ILE A 204 9.22 6.85 -10.09
N MET A 205 8.76 6.67 -8.84
CA MET A 205 8.97 7.67 -7.78
C MET A 205 10.45 7.95 -7.52
N ILE A 206 11.28 6.91 -7.47
CA ILE A 206 12.74 7.05 -7.29
C ILE A 206 13.32 7.89 -8.43
N ARG A 207 12.94 7.59 -9.68
CA ARG A 207 13.39 8.35 -10.85
C ARG A 207 13.00 9.82 -10.76
N GLU A 208 11.72 10.11 -10.49
CA GLU A 208 11.25 11.50 -10.38
C GLU A 208 11.91 12.23 -9.20
N ALA A 209 12.12 11.57 -8.07
CA ALA A 209 12.84 12.14 -6.92
C ALA A 209 14.33 12.41 -7.22
N ALA A 210 14.99 11.49 -7.92
CA ALA A 210 16.38 11.63 -8.34
C ALA A 210 16.55 12.83 -9.29
N LEU A 211 15.63 13.01 -10.25
CA LEU A 211 15.59 14.18 -11.14
C LEU A 211 15.49 15.50 -10.35
N ARG A 212 14.69 15.55 -9.28
CA ARG A 212 14.56 16.74 -8.41
C ARG A 212 15.83 17.04 -7.60
N ARG A 213 16.66 16.04 -7.35
CA ARG A 213 17.94 16.18 -6.65
C ARG A 213 19.15 16.29 -7.59
N GLY A 214 18.94 16.24 -8.91
CA GLY A 214 20.04 16.22 -9.87
C GLY A 214 20.91 14.97 -9.77
N ILE A 215 20.35 13.85 -9.29
CA ILE A 215 21.04 12.56 -9.17
C ILE A 215 20.75 11.76 -10.44
N GLU A 216 21.80 11.35 -11.15
CA GLU A 216 21.68 10.38 -12.25
C GLU A 216 21.48 8.98 -11.67
N LEU A 217 20.43 8.25 -12.08
CA LEU A 217 20.20 6.90 -11.57
C LEU A 217 21.33 5.93 -11.92
N LYS A 218 21.96 6.11 -13.08
CA LYS A 218 23.09 5.31 -13.50
C LYS A 218 24.27 5.56 -12.54
N GLY A 219 24.68 4.51 -11.83
CA GLY A 219 25.74 4.58 -10.83
C GLY A 219 25.30 5.03 -9.43
N ALA A 220 24.06 5.49 -9.25
CA ALA A 220 23.54 5.85 -7.93
C ALA A 220 23.54 4.65 -6.97
N ARG A 221 23.86 4.89 -5.71
CA ARG A 221 23.91 3.88 -4.64
C ARG A 221 22.53 3.74 -4.02
N VAL A 222 21.92 2.57 -4.19
CA VAL A 222 20.57 2.26 -3.71
C VAL A 222 20.61 1.19 -2.63
N VAL A 223 19.88 1.43 -1.54
CA VAL A 223 19.67 0.49 -0.44
C VAL A 223 18.19 0.12 -0.39
N VAL A 224 17.86 -1.18 -0.47
CA VAL A 224 16.47 -1.66 -0.49
C VAL A 224 16.20 -2.60 0.70
N GLN A 225 15.53 -2.09 1.72
CA GLN A 225 15.16 -2.91 2.88
C GLN A 225 14.00 -3.84 2.52
N GLY A 226 14.21 -5.16 2.60
CA GLY A 226 13.22 -6.17 2.25
C GLY A 226 13.37 -6.67 0.81
N PHE A 227 13.44 -8.00 0.66
CA PHE A 227 13.60 -8.68 -0.63
C PHE A 227 12.41 -9.60 -0.98
N GLY A 228 11.25 -9.30 -0.40
CA GLY A 228 9.96 -9.87 -0.81
C GLY A 228 9.52 -9.37 -2.19
N ASN A 229 8.25 -9.54 -2.53
CA ASN A 229 7.77 -9.28 -3.90
C ASN A 229 8.06 -7.85 -4.39
N ALA A 230 7.78 -6.82 -3.57
CA ALA A 230 8.03 -5.43 -3.94
C ALA A 230 9.54 -5.10 -4.05
N GLY A 231 10.31 -5.39 -3.01
CA GLY A 231 11.74 -5.00 -2.94
C GLY A 231 12.63 -5.75 -3.92
N SER A 232 12.29 -7.00 -4.26
CA SER A 232 13.04 -7.78 -5.26
C SER A 232 12.83 -7.28 -6.70
N PHE A 233 11.58 -7.07 -7.13
CA PHE A 233 11.30 -6.44 -8.42
C PHE A 233 11.87 -5.02 -8.49
N LEU A 234 11.81 -4.27 -7.39
CA LEU A 234 12.43 -2.96 -7.33
C LEU A 234 13.96 -3.04 -7.51
N SER A 235 14.63 -3.95 -6.81
CA SER A 235 16.06 -4.17 -6.96
C SER A 235 16.41 -4.52 -8.40
N LYS A 236 15.58 -5.32 -9.07
CA LYS A 236 15.71 -5.61 -10.50
C LYS A 236 15.59 -4.33 -11.34
N PHE A 237 14.56 -3.52 -11.15
CA PHE A 237 14.37 -2.28 -11.92
C PHE A 237 15.50 -1.27 -11.71
N MET A 238 16.01 -1.15 -10.48
CA MET A 238 17.16 -0.29 -10.18
C MET A 238 18.43 -0.80 -10.87
N HIS A 239 18.67 -2.11 -10.83
CA HIS A 239 19.79 -2.74 -11.54
C HIS A 239 19.69 -2.55 -13.06
N ASP A 240 18.51 -2.80 -13.65
CA ASP A 240 18.26 -2.64 -15.08
C ASP A 240 18.43 -1.18 -15.53
N ALA A 241 18.13 -0.21 -14.65
CA ALA A 241 18.38 1.22 -14.87
C ALA A 241 19.85 1.64 -14.70
N GLY A 242 20.74 0.70 -14.33
CA GLY A 242 22.18 0.93 -14.14
C GLY A 242 22.56 1.49 -12.77
N ALA A 243 21.66 1.50 -11.80
CA ALA A 243 21.97 1.87 -10.42
C ALA A 243 22.75 0.75 -9.71
N LYS A 244 23.57 1.12 -8.73
CA LYS A 244 24.27 0.18 -7.86
C LYS A 244 23.40 -0.13 -6.65
N VAL A 245 22.70 -1.26 -6.68
CA VAL A 245 22.02 -1.76 -5.48
C VAL A 245 23.09 -2.31 -4.53
N ILE A 246 23.47 -1.52 -3.53
CA ILE A 246 24.60 -1.84 -2.65
C ILE A 246 24.18 -2.69 -1.45
N ALA A 247 22.91 -2.64 -1.05
CA ALA A 247 22.40 -3.48 0.02
C ALA A 247 20.94 -3.89 -0.20
N VAL A 248 20.64 -5.13 0.19
CA VAL A 248 19.27 -5.67 0.29
C VAL A 248 19.10 -6.46 1.58
N SER A 249 17.89 -6.51 2.14
CA SER A 249 17.63 -7.29 3.37
C SER A 249 16.44 -8.21 3.29
N ASP A 250 16.40 -9.15 4.23
CA ASP A 250 15.23 -9.98 4.52
C ASP A 250 14.96 -10.00 6.03
N ALA A 251 14.14 -10.96 6.48
CA ALA A 251 13.77 -11.11 7.88
C ALA A 251 14.94 -11.40 8.82
N TYR A 252 16.06 -11.95 8.33
CA TYR A 252 17.17 -12.40 9.16
C TYR A 252 18.36 -11.45 9.15
N GLY A 253 18.52 -10.62 8.11
CA GLY A 253 19.62 -9.68 8.01
C GLY A 253 19.72 -9.02 6.65
N ALA A 254 20.83 -8.35 6.39
CA ALA A 254 21.10 -7.65 5.14
C ALA A 254 22.45 -8.08 4.54
N ILE A 255 22.49 -8.12 3.22
CA ILE A 255 23.71 -8.31 2.43
C ILE A 255 24.13 -6.94 1.92
N HIS A 256 25.42 -6.63 1.99
CA HIS A 256 25.98 -5.35 1.57
C HIS A 256 27.27 -5.55 0.77
N ASP A 257 27.38 -4.87 -0.37
CA ASP A 257 28.59 -4.72 -1.17
C ASP A 257 28.62 -3.30 -1.75
N GLU A 258 29.65 -2.53 -1.38
CA GLU A 258 29.84 -1.14 -1.85
C GLU A 258 29.99 -1.04 -3.37
N ASN A 259 30.43 -2.12 -4.03
CA ASN A 259 30.57 -2.17 -5.50
C ASN A 259 29.25 -2.47 -6.21
N GLY A 260 28.22 -2.89 -5.47
CA GLY A 260 26.92 -3.32 -5.98
C GLY A 260 26.76 -4.83 -5.94
N LEU A 261 25.55 -5.28 -5.59
CA LEU A 261 25.18 -6.67 -5.50
C LEU A 261 24.82 -7.26 -6.88
N ASP A 262 25.05 -8.57 -7.05
CA ASP A 262 24.57 -9.33 -8.20
C ASP A 262 23.06 -9.62 -8.04
N ILE A 263 22.24 -8.66 -8.47
CA ILE A 263 20.78 -8.75 -8.37
C ILE A 263 20.20 -9.94 -9.15
N PRO A 264 20.62 -10.24 -10.41
CA PRO A 264 20.20 -11.45 -11.10
C PRO A 264 20.45 -12.73 -10.29
N TYR A 265 21.63 -12.88 -9.68
CA TYR A 265 21.94 -14.02 -8.82
C TYR A 265 21.04 -14.09 -7.58
N LEU A 266 20.81 -12.97 -6.90
CA LEU A 266 19.96 -12.93 -5.71
C LEU A 266 18.49 -13.25 -6.03
N LEU A 267 17.99 -12.82 -7.19
CA LEU A 267 16.64 -13.14 -7.64
C LEU A 267 16.44 -14.63 -7.95
N ASP A 268 17.45 -15.29 -8.53
CA ASP A 268 17.44 -16.73 -8.81
C ASP A 268 17.47 -17.57 -7.52
N ARG A 269 18.15 -17.05 -6.48
CA ARG A 269 18.42 -17.78 -5.23
C ARG A 269 17.43 -17.53 -4.11
N ARG A 270 16.52 -16.56 -4.25
CA ARG A 270 15.51 -16.27 -3.21
C ARG A 270 14.54 -17.44 -3.03
N ASP A 271 14.15 -17.70 -1.79
CA ASP A 271 13.05 -18.64 -1.53
C ASP A 271 11.67 -17.99 -1.81
N SER A 272 10.59 -18.75 -1.61
CA SER A 272 9.22 -18.26 -1.77
C SER A 272 8.83 -17.15 -0.78
N PHE A 273 9.62 -16.93 0.27
CA PHE A 273 9.42 -15.88 1.28
C PHE A 273 10.32 -14.66 1.04
N GLY A 274 11.22 -14.69 0.05
CA GLY A 274 12.17 -13.62 -0.24
C GLY A 274 13.43 -13.67 0.63
N THR A 275 13.73 -14.80 1.27
CA THR A 275 14.96 -15.00 2.05
C THR A 275 16.15 -15.21 1.14
N ILE A 276 17.23 -14.49 1.40
CA ILE A 276 18.50 -14.54 0.66
C ILE A 276 19.73 -14.46 1.58
N SER A 277 19.61 -13.85 2.76
CA SER A 277 20.73 -13.54 3.66
C SER A 277 21.37 -14.80 4.23
N THR A 278 20.60 -15.88 4.39
CA THR A 278 21.07 -17.18 4.90
C THR A 278 22.08 -17.87 3.98
N LEU A 279 22.20 -17.42 2.73
CA LEU A 279 23.18 -17.92 1.76
C LEU A 279 24.57 -17.31 1.96
N PHE A 280 24.69 -16.26 2.76
CA PHE A 280 25.91 -15.48 2.95
C PHE A 280 26.39 -15.55 4.39
N LYS A 281 27.71 -15.64 4.58
CA LYS A 281 28.33 -15.68 5.91
C LYS A 281 28.49 -14.32 6.57
N ASN A 282 28.68 -13.28 5.76
CA ASN A 282 28.91 -11.91 6.20
C ASN A 282 27.64 -11.10 5.93
N THR A 283 26.76 -11.02 6.93
CA THR A 283 25.55 -10.22 6.89
C THR A 283 25.65 -9.10 7.93
N ILE A 284 24.99 -7.98 7.67
CA ILE A 284 24.81 -6.89 8.63
C ILE A 284 23.37 -6.90 9.13
N SER A 285 23.09 -6.21 10.23
CA SER A 285 21.72 -6.07 10.72
C SER A 285 20.89 -5.15 9.82
N ASN A 286 19.57 -5.31 9.85
CA ASN A 286 18.64 -4.40 9.20
C ASN A 286 18.82 -2.95 9.69
N LYS A 287 19.17 -2.74 10.97
CA LYS A 287 19.39 -1.41 11.53
C LYS A 287 20.63 -0.75 10.92
N GLU A 288 21.75 -1.47 10.87
CA GLU A 288 23.00 -0.97 10.27
C GLU A 288 22.82 -0.64 8.79
N MET A 289 22.05 -1.45 8.07
CA MET A 289 21.75 -1.23 6.66
C MET A 289 21.05 0.12 6.39
N LEU A 290 20.11 0.53 7.24
CA LEU A 290 19.38 1.79 7.07
C LEU A 290 20.29 3.03 7.19
N GLU A 291 21.41 2.90 7.91
CA GLU A 291 22.36 3.98 8.20
C GLU A 291 23.58 3.97 7.24
N LEU A 292 23.55 3.10 6.21
CA LEU A 292 24.58 3.04 5.18
C LEU A 292 24.64 4.34 4.38
N ASP A 293 25.85 4.68 3.96
CA ASP A 293 26.07 5.78 3.02
C ASP A 293 25.52 5.40 1.64
N CYS A 294 24.50 6.09 1.18
CA CYS A 294 23.81 5.82 -0.07
C CYS A 294 23.14 7.08 -0.61
N ASP A 295 22.74 7.08 -1.87
CA ASP A 295 21.99 8.19 -2.46
C ASP A 295 20.49 8.05 -2.18
N ILE A 296 19.99 6.81 -2.30
CA ILE A 296 18.57 6.47 -2.22
C ILE A 296 18.36 5.30 -1.25
N LEU A 297 17.51 5.50 -0.25
CA LEU A 297 17.05 4.48 0.69
C LEU A 297 15.59 4.12 0.43
N VAL A 298 15.29 2.82 0.32
CA VAL A 298 13.94 2.32 0.09
C VAL A 298 13.51 1.34 1.19
N PRO A 299 12.73 1.79 2.18
CA PRO A 299 12.06 0.89 3.12
C PRO A 299 10.92 0.12 2.43
N ALA A 300 11.08 -1.19 2.25
CA ALA A 300 10.14 -2.08 1.54
C ALA A 300 9.73 -3.34 2.33
N ALA A 301 9.94 -3.35 3.65
CA ALA A 301 9.67 -4.49 4.53
C ALA A 301 8.45 -4.29 5.45
N ILE A 302 8.67 -3.67 6.61
CA ILE A 302 7.69 -3.50 7.70
C ILE A 302 7.60 -2.04 8.15
N GLU A 303 6.63 -1.74 9.00
CA GLU A 303 6.41 -0.40 9.58
C GLU A 303 7.49 -0.01 10.61
N ASN A 304 7.57 1.29 10.93
CA ASN A 304 8.37 1.87 12.02
C ASN A 304 9.86 1.49 12.00
N GLN A 305 10.48 1.49 10.82
CA GLN A 305 11.91 1.18 10.62
C GLN A 305 12.79 2.42 10.72
N ILE A 306 12.28 3.57 10.29
CA ILE A 306 12.93 4.86 10.46
C ILE A 306 12.16 5.62 11.56
N THR A 307 12.82 5.84 12.69
CA THR A 307 12.24 6.46 13.88
C THR A 307 13.13 7.59 14.38
N GLU A 308 12.67 8.32 15.39
CA GLU A 308 13.46 9.33 16.10
C GLU A 308 14.81 8.80 16.64
N LEU A 309 14.97 7.47 16.76
CA LEU A 309 16.18 6.85 17.27
C LEU A 309 17.28 6.68 16.20
N ASN A 310 16.94 6.70 14.91
CA ASN A 310 17.91 6.50 13.82
C ASN A 310 17.79 7.52 12.68
N ALA A 311 16.76 8.38 12.67
CA ALA A 311 16.54 9.37 11.63
C ALA A 311 17.73 10.32 11.43
N ASP A 312 18.49 10.64 12.49
CA ASP A 312 19.71 11.46 12.42
C ASP A 312 20.89 10.74 11.73
N ASN A 313 20.90 9.41 11.76
CA ASN A 313 21.97 8.59 11.19
C ASN A 313 21.74 8.25 9.71
N ILE A 314 20.52 8.51 9.17
CA ILE A 314 20.22 8.28 7.77
C ILE A 314 21.09 9.19 6.90
N LYS A 315 21.86 8.62 5.97
CA LYS A 315 22.77 9.37 5.07
C LYS A 315 22.19 9.60 3.68
N ALA A 316 21.10 8.91 3.34
CA ALA A 316 20.44 9.04 2.04
C ALA A 316 19.96 10.45 1.76
N SER A 317 20.13 10.90 0.51
CA SER A 317 19.55 12.17 0.04
C SER A 317 18.06 12.04 -0.30
N ILE A 318 17.62 10.81 -0.61
CA ILE A 318 16.24 10.47 -0.97
C ILE A 318 15.82 9.25 -0.15
N VAL A 319 14.61 9.31 0.43
CA VAL A 319 13.93 8.16 1.05
C VAL A 319 12.63 7.91 0.30
N VAL A 320 12.42 6.71 -0.24
CA VAL A 320 11.18 6.33 -0.94
C VAL A 320 10.50 5.17 -0.21
N GLU A 321 9.32 5.42 0.33
CA GLU A 321 8.61 4.43 1.14
C GLU A 321 7.82 3.44 0.27
N ALA A 322 8.32 2.21 0.15
CA ALA A 322 7.61 1.15 -0.56
C ALA A 322 6.67 0.34 0.35
N ALA A 323 7.03 0.20 1.63
CA ALA A 323 6.15 -0.33 2.67
C ALA A 323 5.17 0.75 3.16
N ASN A 324 4.08 0.34 3.82
CA ASN A 324 3.20 1.31 4.48
C ASN A 324 3.74 1.64 5.88
N GLY A 325 3.77 2.93 6.24
CA GLY A 325 4.22 3.44 7.53
C GLY A 325 5.65 3.07 7.98
N PRO A 326 6.68 3.00 7.09
CA PRO A 326 8.02 2.63 7.52
C PRO A 326 8.71 3.75 8.33
N THR A 327 8.24 4.99 8.24
CA THR A 327 8.83 6.16 8.92
C THR A 327 7.83 6.77 9.89
N THR A 328 8.25 7.08 11.12
CA THR A 328 7.40 7.76 12.11
C THR A 328 7.17 9.24 11.74
N ASN A 329 6.15 9.87 12.34
CA ASN A 329 5.91 11.31 12.14
C ASN A 329 7.10 12.14 12.60
N GLU A 330 7.72 11.78 13.74
CA GLU A 330 8.90 12.48 14.25
C GLU A 330 10.11 12.31 13.32
N ALA A 331 10.37 11.08 12.85
CA ALA A 331 11.41 10.85 11.84
C ALA A 331 11.14 11.62 10.54
N THR A 332 9.88 11.75 10.11
CA THR A 332 9.52 12.57 8.93
C THR A 332 9.93 14.03 9.12
N ARG A 333 9.75 14.60 10.31
CA ARG A 333 10.19 15.97 10.64
C ARG A 333 11.70 16.09 10.58
N ILE A 334 12.43 15.21 11.27
CA ILE A 334 13.90 15.19 11.30
C ILE A 334 14.48 15.09 9.88
N LEU A 335 14.00 14.15 9.07
CA LEU A 335 14.46 13.98 7.69
C LEU A 335 14.18 15.24 6.84
N THR A 336 13.01 15.86 7.01
CA THR A 336 12.63 17.08 6.29
C THR A 336 13.52 18.27 6.67
N GLU A 337 13.79 18.47 7.97
CA GLU A 337 14.67 19.52 8.48
C GLU A 337 16.11 19.35 8.00
N ARG A 338 16.58 18.10 7.89
CA ARG A 338 17.88 17.75 7.30
C ARG A 338 17.91 17.90 5.77
N GLY A 339 16.80 18.26 5.14
CA GLY A 339 16.71 18.47 3.70
C GLY A 339 16.72 17.18 2.89
N ILE A 340 16.39 16.02 3.48
CA ILE A 340 16.25 14.73 2.78
C ILE A 340 14.90 14.72 2.06
N LEU A 341 14.87 14.33 0.78
CA LEU A 341 13.61 14.21 0.03
C LEU A 341 12.92 12.89 0.38
N LEU A 342 11.86 12.97 1.19
CA LEU A 342 11.00 11.83 1.49
C LEU A 342 9.85 11.75 0.48
N VAL A 343 9.69 10.60 -0.16
CA VAL A 343 8.52 10.27 -0.97
C VAL A 343 7.63 9.32 -0.17
N PRO A 344 6.43 9.78 0.27
CA PRO A 344 5.62 9.05 1.23
C PRO A 344 4.96 7.82 0.60
N ASP A 345 4.70 6.82 1.44
CA ASP A 345 4.09 5.54 1.09
C ASP A 345 2.75 5.64 0.34
N VAL A 346 1.89 6.57 0.74
CA VAL A 346 0.60 6.87 0.09
C VAL A 346 0.74 7.35 -1.36
N LEU A 347 1.90 7.85 -1.74
CA LEU A 347 2.24 8.18 -3.12
C LEU A 347 3.03 7.03 -3.77
N ALA A 348 4.10 6.57 -3.14
CA ALA A 348 5.05 5.65 -3.75
C ALA A 348 4.48 4.25 -4.03
N SER A 349 3.58 3.76 -3.18
CA SER A 349 2.95 2.45 -3.36
C SER A 349 1.69 2.46 -4.25
N SER A 350 1.35 3.61 -4.88
CA SER A 350 0.09 3.78 -5.61
C SER A 350 0.04 3.15 -7.00
N GLY A 351 1.14 2.54 -7.47
CA GLY A 351 1.13 1.80 -8.73
C GLY A 351 0.14 0.62 -8.73
N GLY A 352 0.05 -0.11 -7.62
CA GLY A 352 -0.87 -1.26 -7.49
C GLY A 352 -2.34 -0.88 -7.58
N VAL A 353 -2.76 0.24 -6.98
CA VAL A 353 -4.15 0.72 -7.07
C VAL A 353 -4.44 1.30 -8.46
N THR A 354 -3.46 1.92 -9.10
CA THR A 354 -3.57 2.47 -10.47
C THR A 354 -3.81 1.36 -11.51
N VAL A 355 -3.01 0.29 -11.49
CA VAL A 355 -3.24 -0.85 -12.40
C VAL A 355 -4.51 -1.61 -12.05
N SER A 356 -4.89 -1.67 -10.76
CA SER A 356 -6.20 -2.23 -10.37
C SER A 356 -7.36 -1.39 -10.93
N TYR A 357 -7.23 -0.07 -11.03
CA TYR A 357 -8.19 0.79 -11.71
C TYR A 357 -8.25 0.48 -13.20
N PHE A 358 -7.10 0.35 -13.88
CA PHE A 358 -7.07 -0.02 -15.29
C PHE A 358 -7.74 -1.37 -15.54
N GLU A 359 -7.54 -2.35 -14.65
CA GLU A 359 -8.26 -3.63 -14.71
C GLU A 359 -9.78 -3.41 -14.65
N TRP A 360 -10.27 -2.56 -13.74
CA TRP A 360 -11.69 -2.25 -13.66
C TRP A 360 -12.22 -1.51 -14.91
N VAL A 361 -11.46 -0.56 -15.46
CA VAL A 361 -11.81 0.13 -16.72
C VAL A 361 -11.92 -0.86 -17.88
N GLN A 362 -10.94 -1.75 -18.04
CA GLN A 362 -10.95 -2.81 -19.07
C GLN A 362 -12.16 -3.74 -18.89
N ASN A 363 -12.50 -4.10 -17.65
CA ASN A 363 -13.66 -4.94 -17.33
C ASN A 363 -15.00 -4.24 -17.67
N ASN A 364 -15.10 -2.92 -17.46
CA ASN A 364 -16.28 -2.15 -17.87
C ASN A 364 -16.42 -2.07 -19.40
N GLN A 365 -15.30 -2.13 -20.13
CA GLN A 365 -15.27 -2.06 -21.59
C GLN A 365 -15.42 -3.43 -22.25
N GLY A 366 -15.06 -4.51 -21.57
CA GLY A 366 -14.86 -5.83 -22.20
C GLY A 366 -13.70 -5.84 -23.20
N TYR A 367 -12.73 -4.94 -23.04
CA TYR A 367 -11.57 -4.76 -23.92
C TYR A 367 -10.29 -4.66 -23.09
N TYR A 368 -9.28 -5.46 -23.42
CA TYR A 368 -8.06 -5.61 -22.63
C TYR A 368 -6.86 -5.01 -23.36
N TRP A 369 -6.02 -4.30 -22.61
CA TRP A 369 -4.86 -3.57 -23.11
C TRP A 369 -3.61 -4.44 -23.11
N THR A 370 -2.65 -4.11 -23.96
CA THR A 370 -1.32 -4.75 -23.93
C THR A 370 -0.54 -4.33 -22.69
N GLU A 371 0.56 -5.03 -22.40
CA GLU A 371 1.43 -4.67 -21.27
C GLU A 371 2.04 -3.27 -21.45
N GLU A 372 2.43 -2.92 -22.68
CA GLU A 372 3.00 -1.62 -23.02
C GLU A 372 2.01 -0.48 -22.81
N GLU A 373 0.75 -0.66 -23.22
CA GLU A 373 -0.31 0.33 -23.01
C GLU A 373 -0.59 0.56 -21.53
N VAL A 374 -0.59 -0.52 -20.72
CA VAL A 374 -0.74 -0.41 -19.26
C VAL A 374 0.43 0.35 -18.64
N GLU A 375 1.65 0.04 -19.07
CA GLU A 375 2.87 0.68 -18.56
C GLU A 375 2.93 2.17 -18.89
N GLU A 376 2.64 2.55 -20.13
CA GLU A 376 2.61 3.95 -20.56
C GLU A 376 1.59 4.76 -19.75
N LYS A 377 0.38 4.20 -19.54
CA LYS A 377 -0.66 4.86 -18.74
C LYS A 377 -0.28 4.94 -17.26
N LEU A 378 0.35 3.89 -16.71
CA LEU A 378 0.83 3.87 -15.33
C LEU A 378 1.85 4.99 -15.10
N GLU A 379 2.83 5.11 -15.99
CA GLU A 379 3.87 6.13 -15.92
C GLU A 379 3.26 7.54 -15.96
N LYS A 380 2.36 7.81 -16.91
CA LYS A 380 1.67 9.10 -17.03
C LYS A 380 0.96 9.50 -15.74
N VAL A 381 0.18 8.59 -15.15
CA VAL A 381 -0.55 8.85 -13.90
C VAL A 381 0.41 9.13 -12.75
N LEU A 382 1.41 8.27 -12.56
CA LEU A 382 2.32 8.37 -11.42
C LEU A 382 3.25 9.58 -11.49
N VAL A 383 3.79 9.91 -12.66
CA VAL A 383 4.59 11.13 -12.87
C VAL A 383 3.76 12.38 -12.60
N HIS A 384 2.51 12.43 -13.09
CA HIS A 384 1.61 13.55 -12.80
C HIS A 384 1.34 13.69 -11.29
N SER A 385 1.11 12.57 -10.61
CA SER A 385 0.82 12.52 -9.17
C SER A 385 2.02 12.98 -8.33
N PHE A 386 3.22 12.50 -8.66
CA PHE A 386 4.46 12.93 -8.01
C PHE A 386 4.64 14.44 -8.13
N ASN A 387 4.52 14.98 -9.35
CA ASN A 387 4.69 16.41 -9.60
C ASN A 387 3.64 17.25 -8.85
N THR A 388 2.40 16.79 -8.77
CA THR A 388 1.33 17.47 -8.03
C THR A 388 1.64 17.54 -6.54
N VAL A 389 2.08 16.43 -5.93
CA VAL A 389 2.45 16.39 -4.51
C VAL A 389 3.70 17.23 -4.24
N TYR A 390 4.74 17.10 -5.05
CA TYR A 390 5.99 17.85 -4.92
C TYR A 390 5.79 19.37 -5.03
N ASN A 391 5.01 19.80 -6.02
CA ASN A 391 4.68 21.21 -6.19
C ASN A 391 3.81 21.73 -5.04
N THR A 392 2.90 20.91 -4.51
CA THR A 392 2.08 21.28 -3.34
C THR A 392 2.94 21.46 -2.09
N SER A 393 3.85 20.52 -1.84
CA SER A 393 4.85 20.60 -0.75
C SER A 393 5.67 21.89 -0.85
N SER A 394 6.21 22.18 -2.03
CA SER A 394 7.03 23.37 -2.28
C SER A 394 6.22 24.67 -2.13
N ALA A 395 5.03 24.75 -2.72
CA ALA A 395 4.21 25.96 -2.71
C ALA A 395 3.64 26.29 -1.31
N ARG A 396 3.28 25.26 -0.55
CA ARG A 396 2.71 25.39 0.80
C ARG A 396 3.76 25.36 1.91
N LYS A 397 5.03 25.08 1.57
CA LYS A 397 6.15 24.93 2.51
C LYS A 397 5.85 23.90 3.62
N VAL A 398 5.35 22.74 3.21
CA VAL A 398 5.07 21.60 4.08
C VAL A 398 5.86 20.39 3.60
N ASP A 399 6.07 19.41 4.48
CA ASP A 399 6.70 18.16 4.07
C ASP A 399 5.86 17.40 3.02
N MET A 400 6.51 16.49 2.29
CA MET A 400 5.88 15.72 1.22
C MET A 400 4.76 14.80 1.71
N ARG A 401 4.80 14.32 2.97
CA ARG A 401 3.75 13.46 3.52
C ARG A 401 2.49 14.28 3.71
N LEU A 402 2.56 15.42 4.39
CA LEU A 402 1.41 16.29 4.57
C LEU A 402 0.88 16.81 3.22
N ALA A 403 1.77 17.15 2.28
CA ALA A 403 1.35 17.52 0.92
C ALA A 403 0.59 16.39 0.21
N ALA A 404 1.03 15.13 0.35
CA ALA A 404 0.33 13.99 -0.23
C ALA A 404 -1.07 13.81 0.38
N TYR A 405 -1.19 14.01 1.70
CA TYR A 405 -2.49 13.98 2.38
C TYR A 405 -3.40 15.11 1.90
N MET A 406 -2.89 16.34 1.80
CA MET A 406 -3.65 17.48 1.25
C MET A 406 -4.15 17.21 -0.16
N VAL A 407 -3.32 16.66 -1.05
CA VAL A 407 -3.72 16.29 -2.41
C VAL A 407 -4.76 15.16 -2.38
N GLY A 408 -4.55 14.14 -1.55
CA GLY A 408 -5.44 12.98 -1.42
C GLY A 408 -6.83 13.32 -0.90
N VAL A 409 -6.94 14.13 0.16
CA VAL A 409 -8.24 14.50 0.76
C VAL A 409 -9.03 15.47 -0.10
N ARG A 410 -8.36 16.33 -0.88
CA ARG A 410 -8.99 17.43 -1.61
C ARG A 410 -10.16 16.94 -2.48
N LYS A 411 -9.94 15.92 -3.30
CA LYS A 411 -10.96 15.45 -4.26
C LYS A 411 -12.21 14.91 -3.57
N MET A 412 -12.06 14.16 -2.47
CA MET A 412 -13.21 13.65 -1.71
C MET A 412 -13.92 14.74 -0.91
N ALA A 413 -13.19 15.71 -0.36
CA ALA A 413 -13.77 16.86 0.32
C ALA A 413 -14.58 17.74 -0.64
N GLU A 414 -14.03 18.08 -1.81
CA GLU A 414 -14.72 18.84 -2.84
C GLU A 414 -15.96 18.09 -3.36
N ALA A 415 -15.84 16.79 -3.65
CA ALA A 415 -16.97 15.99 -4.09
C ALA A 415 -18.08 15.90 -3.04
N SER A 416 -17.73 15.75 -1.75
CA SER A 416 -18.71 15.72 -0.65
C SER A 416 -19.46 17.05 -0.54
N ARG A 417 -18.75 18.17 -0.68
CA ARG A 417 -19.35 19.52 -0.69
C ARG A 417 -20.26 19.74 -1.90
N PHE A 418 -19.83 19.39 -3.12
CA PHE A 418 -20.66 19.53 -4.32
C PHE A 418 -21.90 18.64 -4.29
N ARG A 419 -21.85 17.49 -3.59
CA ARG A 419 -23.01 16.63 -3.35
C ARG A 419 -23.91 17.09 -2.20
N GLY A 420 -23.53 18.16 -1.50
CA GLY A 420 -24.33 18.76 -0.43
C GLY A 420 -24.36 17.92 0.86
N TRP A 421 -23.30 17.17 1.16
CA TRP A 421 -23.22 16.41 2.41
C TRP A 421 -22.87 17.30 3.61
N VAL A 422 -21.98 18.27 3.40
CA VAL A 422 -21.51 19.27 4.36
C VAL A 422 -21.19 20.60 3.66
#